data_AF-A0A1B2I6L5-F1
#
_entry.id   AF-A0A1B2I6L5-F1
#
_cell.length_a   1.000
_cell.length_b   1.000
_cell.length_c   1.000
_cell.angle_alpha   90.00
_cell.angle_beta   90.00
_cell.angle_gamma   90.00
#
_symmetry.space_group_name_H-M   'P 1'
#
loop_
_entity.id
_entity.type
_entity.pdbx_description
1 polymer ?
#
loop_
_entity_poly.entity_id
_entity_poly.type
_entity_poly.pdbx_seq_one_letter_code
_entity_poly.pdbx_strand_id
1 'polypeptide(L)'
;MKRIIITLVLVTALLSPNIAMANISNLIPPFHWTYHSLSNLSAKGLIGEQVVPGKSAFTPEQVVALVVMALKHAENDITKLGDAELSSMRQLASAYRPYFKEAGYDYNTIRNDIEMVAIRAGLTAIETNGGFTPNPKTLSAKAAYAVNKFTFDLYRQVAAERGHRNLFISPYSVTSALAMTYAGARGITEQQMEKVLSLSPDIHKNMGALINEINSVPQDIAQVHTANAVWPAKQEKILPEYAQTVRDYYNAGLTPLNYRANPESARKTINKWVEKQTQQRIKDIIGPGVLSKETLMVLTNAVYFKSSWLEEFQSVNTVPRPFWISPERSVKVLTMNRTGEQVDYAKLSDAEILELPYKGGRFSMLVLLPDKKSDIETLEKALSAEQLSKWIAAMTPQKVKIYLPKFKQENDYELAQTLAKMGMPSAFSPEAADFSGITGLDDLYISNIVHKTFIEVAEEGTEAAAATAVIMMRTSMPAPDDDAVVFRAERPFIYIIRDNTTGAIIFIGRYTRP
;
A
#
# COMPACT_ATOMS: atom_id res chain seq x y z
N MET A 1 -36.64 51.71 -42.43
CA MET A 1 -35.67 52.53 -43.20
C MET A 1 -34.53 52.90 -42.24
N LYS A 2 -33.31 52.37 -42.46
CA LYS A 2 -32.14 53.13 -42.99
C LYS A 2 -31.82 54.36 -42.11
N ARG A 3 -30.61 54.60 -41.58
CA ARG A 3 -29.22 54.17 -41.83
C ARG A 3 -28.39 54.54 -40.56
N ILE A 4 -27.43 53.72 -40.09
CA ILE A 4 -25.97 53.66 -40.44
C ILE A 4 -25.23 55.00 -40.22
N ILE A 5 -23.96 54.89 -39.75
CA ILE A 5 -22.73 55.70 -40.02
C ILE A 5 -22.28 56.54 -38.79
N ILE A 6 -21.06 56.48 -38.19
CA ILE A 6 -19.68 56.06 -38.59
C ILE A 6 -18.79 56.13 -37.29
N THR A 7 -17.96 55.13 -36.90
CA THR A 7 -16.49 54.93 -37.18
C THR A 7 -15.60 55.50 -36.04
N LEU A 8 -14.43 54.99 -35.59
CA LEU A 8 -13.20 54.42 -36.18
C LEU A 8 -12.31 53.92 -34.97
N VAL A 9 -11.76 52.68 -34.88
CA VAL A 9 -10.43 52.18 -35.38
C VAL A 9 -9.23 52.52 -34.42
N LEU A 10 -8.15 51.74 -34.16
CA LEU A 10 -7.36 50.68 -34.83
C LEU A 10 -6.44 49.91 -33.81
N VAL A 11 -6.19 48.60 -34.06
CA VAL A 11 -4.87 47.87 -34.10
C VAL A 11 -3.99 47.74 -32.84
N THR A 12 -3.64 46.52 -32.39
CA THR A 12 -2.72 45.57 -33.05
C THR A 12 -2.95 44.10 -32.64
N ALA A 13 -2.97 43.22 -33.64
CA ALA A 13 -2.77 41.78 -33.53
C ALA A 13 -1.64 41.37 -34.49
N LEU A 14 -0.62 40.66 -33.99
CA LEU A 14 0.36 39.86 -34.73
C LEU A 14 0.69 38.65 -33.83
N LEU A 15 0.00 37.52 -34.05
CA LEU A 15 0.49 36.32 -34.76
C LEU A 15 1.41 35.42 -33.94
N SER A 16 0.83 34.32 -33.44
CA SER A 16 1.39 32.97 -33.51
C SER A 16 0.23 31.97 -33.46
N PRO A 17 -0.18 31.36 -34.59
CA PRO A 17 -1.14 30.26 -34.59
C PRO A 17 -0.37 28.95 -34.49
N ASN A 18 -0.31 28.37 -33.30
CA ASN A 18 0.07 26.97 -33.14
C ASN A 18 -0.47 26.43 -31.82
N ILE A 19 -1.75 26.06 -31.81
CA ILE A 19 -2.17 24.91 -31.02
C ILE A 19 -2.87 23.97 -31.99
N ALA A 20 -2.05 23.12 -32.58
CA ALA A 20 -2.48 21.97 -33.34
C ALA A 20 -3.42 21.10 -32.49
N MET A 21 -4.37 20.46 -33.17
CA MET A 21 -5.24 19.43 -32.62
C MET A 21 -4.43 18.43 -31.77
N ALA A 22 -4.60 18.48 -30.45
CA ALA A 22 -3.99 17.52 -29.55
C ALA A 22 -4.64 16.14 -29.75
N ASN A 23 -3.79 15.12 -29.84
CA ASN A 23 -4.15 13.71 -29.99
C ASN A 23 -5.20 13.29 -28.96
N ILE A 24 -6.38 12.85 -29.43
CA ILE A 24 -7.47 12.28 -28.60
C ILE A 24 -6.99 11.05 -27.79
N SER A 25 -5.85 10.44 -28.17
CA SER A 25 -5.27 9.27 -27.50
C SER A 25 -4.66 9.53 -26.12
N ASN A 26 -4.40 10.79 -25.74
CA ASN A 26 -3.75 11.15 -24.46
C ASN A 26 -4.72 11.84 -23.48
N LEU A 27 -6.01 11.87 -23.78
CA LEU A 27 -7.01 12.43 -22.88
C LEU A 27 -7.29 11.48 -21.72
N ILE A 28 -7.43 12.07 -20.53
CA ILE A 28 -7.84 11.35 -19.33
C ILE A 28 -9.29 10.88 -19.51
N PRO A 29 -9.62 9.60 -19.24
CA PRO A 29 -10.97 9.06 -19.45
C PRO A 29 -12.07 9.86 -18.73
N PRO A 30 -13.24 10.13 -19.33
CA PRO A 30 -14.23 11.10 -18.82
C PRO A 30 -14.71 10.90 -17.37
N PHE A 31 -14.63 9.68 -16.83
CA PHE A 31 -15.04 9.34 -15.46
C PHE A 31 -13.86 9.01 -14.53
N HIS A 32 -12.66 9.44 -14.90
CA HIS A 32 -11.48 9.32 -14.06
C HIS A 32 -11.57 10.23 -12.83
N TRP A 33 -11.04 9.80 -11.69
CA TRP A 33 -11.11 10.53 -10.42
C TRP A 33 -10.54 11.95 -10.51
N THR A 34 -9.60 12.18 -11.44
CA THR A 34 -9.01 13.50 -11.71
C THR A 34 -10.04 14.58 -11.95
N TYR A 35 -11.12 14.30 -12.67
CA TYR A 35 -12.16 15.30 -12.92
C TYR A 35 -12.91 15.68 -11.64
N HIS A 36 -13.01 14.76 -10.67
CA HIS A 36 -13.58 15.07 -9.36
C HIS A 36 -12.66 15.99 -8.55
N SER A 37 -11.37 15.66 -8.46
CA SER A 37 -10.38 16.51 -7.79
C SER A 37 -10.30 17.90 -8.43
N LEU A 38 -10.30 17.97 -9.76
CA LEU A 38 -10.37 19.25 -10.48
C LEU A 38 -11.71 19.97 -10.27
N SER A 39 -12.84 19.26 -10.16
CA SER A 39 -14.13 19.89 -9.88
C SER A 39 -14.20 20.51 -8.48
N ASN A 40 -13.52 19.92 -7.48
CA ASN A 40 -13.40 20.53 -6.15
C ASN A 40 -12.63 21.87 -6.24
N LEU A 41 -11.50 21.87 -6.94
CA LEU A 41 -10.73 23.10 -7.18
C LEU A 41 -11.52 24.13 -7.98
N SER A 42 -12.27 23.68 -8.98
CA SER A 42 -13.14 24.50 -9.81
C SER A 42 -14.26 25.16 -9.02
N ALA A 43 -14.91 24.39 -8.12
CA ALA A 43 -16.02 24.86 -7.29
C ALA A 43 -15.59 25.98 -6.32
N LYS A 44 -14.34 25.98 -5.87
CA LYS A 44 -13.74 27.07 -5.08
C LYS A 44 -13.09 28.18 -5.91
N GLY A 45 -13.12 28.07 -7.24
CA GLY A 45 -12.47 29.02 -8.14
C GLY A 45 -10.95 29.05 -7.97
N LEU A 46 -10.34 27.94 -7.53
CA LEU A 46 -8.89 27.76 -7.47
C LEU A 46 -8.32 27.48 -8.87
N ILE A 47 -9.13 26.98 -9.80
CA ILE A 47 -8.76 26.87 -11.21
C ILE A 47 -9.70 27.71 -12.08
N GLY A 48 -9.18 28.26 -13.17
CA GLY A 48 -9.92 29.16 -14.08
C GLY A 48 -10.96 28.49 -14.98
N GLU A 49 -11.17 27.18 -14.81
CA GLU A 49 -12.04 26.38 -15.66
C GLU A 49 -13.16 25.73 -14.85
N GLN A 50 -14.37 25.67 -15.42
CA GLN A 50 -15.49 24.89 -14.88
C GLN A 50 -15.30 23.42 -15.24
N VAL A 51 -15.11 22.57 -14.22
CA VAL A 51 -14.86 21.14 -14.43
C VAL A 51 -16.08 20.33 -14.05
N VAL A 52 -16.64 19.64 -15.05
CA VAL A 52 -17.80 18.76 -14.89
C VAL A 52 -17.38 17.33 -15.21
N PRO A 53 -17.33 16.42 -14.22
CA PRO A 53 -17.02 15.02 -14.47
C PRO A 53 -17.92 14.40 -15.55
N GLY A 54 -17.32 13.63 -16.45
CA GLY A 54 -18.01 13.03 -17.60
C GLY A 54 -18.20 13.96 -18.81
N LYS A 55 -17.89 15.27 -18.69
CA LYS A 55 -18.05 16.25 -19.77
C LYS A 55 -16.77 17.01 -20.11
N SER A 56 -15.94 17.31 -19.11
CA SER A 56 -14.63 17.94 -19.32
C SER A 56 -13.60 16.95 -19.87
N ALA A 57 -12.56 17.45 -20.54
CA ALA A 57 -11.49 16.66 -21.11
C ALA A 57 -10.13 17.34 -20.88
N PHE A 58 -9.20 16.65 -20.21
CA PHE A 58 -7.86 17.15 -19.92
C PHE A 58 -6.78 16.12 -20.28
N THR A 59 -5.60 16.58 -20.67
CA THR A 59 -4.38 15.76 -20.72
C THR A 59 -3.65 15.81 -19.37
N PRO A 60 -2.78 14.83 -19.05
CA PRO A 60 -1.94 14.86 -17.85
C PRO A 60 -1.17 16.16 -17.63
N GLU A 61 -0.64 16.77 -18.70
CA GLU A 61 0.14 18.01 -18.64
C GLU A 61 -0.76 19.22 -18.32
N GLN A 62 -1.99 19.24 -18.87
CA GLN A 62 -2.99 20.25 -18.50
C GLN A 62 -3.38 20.13 -17.03
N VAL A 63 -3.48 18.91 -16.49
CA VAL A 63 -3.74 18.72 -15.06
C VAL A 63 -2.62 19.29 -14.19
N VAL A 64 -1.36 19.07 -14.56
CA VAL A 64 -0.22 19.68 -13.86
C VAL A 64 -0.33 21.21 -13.86
N ALA A 65 -0.62 21.81 -15.02
CA ALA A 65 -0.81 23.26 -15.11
C ALA A 65 -1.96 23.76 -14.22
N LEU A 66 -3.05 23.00 -14.12
CA LEU A 66 -4.18 23.30 -13.23
C LEU A 66 -3.82 23.16 -11.75
N VAL A 67 -2.98 22.19 -11.36
CA VAL A 67 -2.46 22.06 -9.99
C VAL A 67 -1.60 23.26 -9.62
N VAL A 68 -0.69 23.67 -10.50
CA VAL A 68 0.16 24.85 -10.28
C VAL A 68 -0.69 26.12 -10.22
N MET A 69 -1.72 26.23 -11.06
CA MET A 69 -2.68 27.33 -11.02
C MET A 69 -3.44 27.36 -9.69
N ALA A 70 -3.92 26.21 -9.23
CA ALA A 70 -4.61 26.07 -7.95
C ALA A 70 -3.72 26.46 -6.78
N LEU A 71 -2.46 26.03 -6.79
CA LEU A 71 -1.46 26.44 -5.81
C LEU A 71 -1.28 27.96 -5.78
N LYS A 72 -1.04 28.58 -6.94
CA LYS A 72 -0.86 30.04 -7.04
C LYS A 72 -2.11 30.81 -6.59
N HIS A 73 -3.30 30.31 -6.91
CA HIS A 73 -4.53 30.93 -6.45
C HIS A 73 -4.76 30.76 -4.95
N ALA A 74 -4.41 29.60 -4.38
CA ALA A 74 -4.47 29.37 -2.95
C ALA A 74 -3.41 30.20 -2.18
N GLU A 75 -2.24 30.46 -2.77
CA GLU A 75 -1.23 31.38 -2.22
C GLU A 75 -1.74 32.82 -2.10
N ASN A 76 -2.53 33.25 -3.09
CA ASN A 76 -3.12 34.58 -3.18
C ASN A 76 -4.37 34.74 -2.29
N ASP A 77 -5.19 33.69 -2.19
CA ASP A 77 -6.42 33.69 -1.39
C ASP A 77 -6.60 32.34 -0.69
N ILE A 78 -6.03 32.26 0.51
CA ILE A 78 -6.04 31.05 1.34
C ILE A 78 -7.45 30.62 1.75
N THR A 79 -8.43 31.53 1.75
CA THR A 79 -9.81 31.21 2.19
C THR A 79 -10.54 30.29 1.21
N LYS A 80 -10.06 30.22 -0.03
CA LYS A 80 -10.56 29.29 -1.05
C LYS A 80 -10.04 27.87 -0.87
N LEU A 81 -8.98 27.68 -0.09
CA LEU A 81 -8.42 26.38 0.20
C LEU A 81 -9.16 25.81 1.42
N GLY A 82 -9.85 24.69 1.25
CA GLY A 82 -10.41 23.84 2.30
C GLY A 82 -9.78 22.45 2.27
N ASP A 83 -10.18 21.56 3.19
CA ASP A 83 -9.65 20.19 3.28
C ASP A 83 -9.80 19.42 1.97
N ALA A 84 -10.94 19.59 1.28
CA ALA A 84 -11.25 18.94 0.00
C ALA A 84 -10.33 19.43 -1.12
N GLU A 85 -10.05 20.74 -1.18
CA GLU A 85 -9.18 21.34 -2.19
C GLU A 85 -7.71 21.00 -1.95
N LEU A 86 -7.27 21.03 -0.69
CA LEU A 86 -5.93 20.61 -0.30
C LEU A 86 -5.68 19.13 -0.64
N SER A 87 -6.63 18.25 -0.28
CA SER A 87 -6.57 16.83 -0.64
C SER A 87 -6.52 16.65 -2.15
N SER A 88 -7.36 17.39 -2.89
CA SER A 88 -7.38 17.36 -4.36
C SER A 88 -6.04 17.82 -4.96
N MET A 89 -5.43 18.88 -4.44
CA MET A 89 -4.10 19.34 -4.89
C MET A 89 -2.99 18.32 -4.63
N ARG A 90 -2.97 17.70 -3.43
CA ARG A 90 -2.01 16.63 -3.09
C ARG A 90 -2.17 15.40 -3.98
N GLN A 91 -3.41 14.95 -4.17
CA GLN A 91 -3.72 13.79 -5.01
C GLN A 91 -3.32 14.03 -6.46
N LEU A 92 -3.68 15.19 -7.03
CA LEU A 92 -3.33 15.54 -8.39
C LEU A 92 -1.81 15.72 -8.56
N ALA A 93 -1.14 16.43 -7.64
CA ALA A 93 0.31 16.59 -7.69
C ALA A 93 1.03 15.22 -7.66
N SER A 94 0.60 14.33 -6.76
CA SER A 94 1.18 13.00 -6.62
C SER A 94 0.93 12.11 -7.84
N ALA A 95 -0.31 12.07 -8.34
CA ALA A 95 -0.68 11.19 -9.44
C ALA A 95 -0.06 11.61 -10.78
N TYR A 96 0.16 12.91 -10.97
CA TYR A 96 0.73 13.47 -12.19
C TYR A 96 2.22 13.81 -12.05
N ARG A 97 2.89 13.31 -11.00
CA ARG A 97 4.32 13.52 -10.72
C ARG A 97 5.24 13.41 -11.95
N PRO A 98 5.13 12.39 -12.83
CA PRO A 98 6.01 12.27 -13.99
C PRO A 98 5.94 13.47 -14.95
N TYR A 99 4.78 14.11 -15.02
CA TYR A 99 4.48 15.19 -15.96
C TYR A 99 4.91 16.57 -15.47
N PHE A 100 5.28 16.73 -14.19
CA PHE A 100 5.78 18.00 -13.65
C PHE A 100 7.08 18.45 -14.34
N LYS A 101 8.01 17.51 -14.54
CA LYS A 101 9.30 17.80 -15.19
C LYS A 101 9.10 18.25 -16.64
N GLU A 102 8.18 17.62 -17.37
CA GLU A 102 7.86 17.96 -18.76
C GLU A 102 7.17 19.33 -18.87
N ALA A 103 6.37 19.70 -17.86
CA ALA A 103 5.74 21.01 -17.75
C ALA A 103 6.67 22.12 -17.21
N GLY A 104 7.95 21.81 -16.95
CA GLY A 104 8.95 22.79 -16.47
C GLY A 104 8.90 23.09 -14.96
N TYR A 105 8.26 22.23 -14.18
CA TYR A 105 8.15 22.37 -12.72
C TYR A 105 8.90 21.26 -11.97
N ASP A 106 9.53 21.60 -10.86
CA ASP A 106 10.06 20.60 -9.93
C ASP A 106 8.95 20.10 -9.00
N TYR A 107 8.68 18.80 -9.03
CA TYR A 107 7.62 18.19 -8.23
C TYR A 107 7.84 18.36 -6.72
N ASN A 108 9.08 18.27 -6.23
CA ASN A 108 9.33 18.37 -4.80
C ASN A 108 9.10 19.79 -4.31
N THR A 109 9.47 20.79 -5.12
CA THR A 109 9.14 22.19 -4.88
C THR A 109 7.63 22.38 -4.82
N ILE A 110 6.88 21.97 -5.86
CA ILE A 110 5.41 22.09 -5.85
C ILE A 110 4.77 21.38 -4.66
N ARG A 111 5.23 20.17 -4.32
CA ARG A 111 4.74 19.43 -3.16
C ARG A 111 4.99 20.21 -1.87
N ASN A 112 6.19 20.75 -1.67
CA ASN A 112 6.50 21.55 -0.49
C ASN A 112 5.68 22.84 -0.44
N ASP A 113 5.46 23.50 -1.57
CA ASP A 113 4.67 24.73 -1.65
C ASP A 113 3.19 24.47 -1.33
N ILE A 114 2.63 23.35 -1.79
CA ILE A 114 1.28 22.91 -1.40
C ILE A 114 1.18 22.78 0.12
N GLU A 115 2.18 22.18 0.77
CA GLU A 115 2.21 22.07 2.23
C GLU A 115 2.33 23.45 2.91
N MET A 116 3.16 24.34 2.38
CA MET A 116 3.32 25.70 2.91
C MET A 116 2.04 26.52 2.85
N VAL A 117 1.28 26.40 1.76
CA VAL A 117 -0.02 27.09 1.63
C VAL A 117 -1.06 26.46 2.53
N ALA A 118 -1.04 25.14 2.68
CA ALA A 118 -1.91 24.42 3.59
C ALA A 118 -1.69 24.82 5.06
N ILE A 119 -0.45 25.12 5.44
CA ILE A 119 -0.08 25.66 6.75
C ILE A 119 -0.69 27.06 6.93
N ARG A 120 -0.49 27.93 5.95
CA ARG A 120 -1.04 29.30 5.98
C ARG A 120 -2.57 29.33 6.02
N ALA A 121 -3.22 28.36 5.41
CA ALA A 121 -4.69 28.24 5.38
C ALA A 121 -5.28 27.60 6.64
N GLY A 122 -4.47 27.15 7.61
CA GLY A 122 -4.95 26.46 8.82
C GLY A 122 -5.58 25.09 8.54
N LEU A 123 -5.39 24.56 7.33
CA LEU A 123 -5.85 23.24 6.88
C LEU A 123 -4.84 22.14 7.19
N THR A 124 -3.67 22.57 7.69
CA THR A 124 -2.69 21.70 8.29
C THR A 124 -2.34 22.27 9.65
N ALA A 125 -2.09 21.35 10.57
CA ALA A 125 -1.79 21.67 11.96
C ALA A 125 -0.32 22.07 12.13
N ILE A 126 0.08 23.24 11.65
CA ILE A 126 1.29 23.91 12.16
C ILE A 126 0.89 25.26 12.72
N GLU A 127 0.94 25.39 14.05
CA GLU A 127 1.10 26.69 14.69
C GLU A 127 2.56 26.90 15.10
N THR A 128 3.12 28.01 14.65
CA THR A 128 4.28 28.66 15.25
C THR A 128 3.94 29.00 16.69
N ASN A 129 4.48 28.24 17.65
CA ASN A 129 4.34 28.48 19.09
C ASN A 129 2.94 28.93 19.54
N GLY A 130 1.98 28.00 19.63
CA GLY A 130 0.67 28.36 20.18
C GLY A 130 -0.46 27.33 20.29
N GLY A 131 -0.35 26.05 19.90
CA GLY A 131 -1.55 25.20 19.97
C GLY A 131 -1.41 23.84 19.28
N PHE A 132 -2.09 22.83 19.80
CA PHE A 132 -1.86 21.39 19.60
C PHE A 132 -2.50 20.82 18.31
N THR A 133 -1.77 20.05 17.48
CA THR A 133 -2.22 18.80 16.79
C THR A 133 -1.05 18.08 16.04
N PRO A 134 -1.15 16.76 15.76
CA PRO A 134 0.00 15.84 15.71
C PRO A 134 0.69 15.70 14.34
N ASN A 135 2.01 15.52 14.37
CA ASN A 135 2.92 15.22 13.25
C ASN A 135 2.41 14.08 12.33
N PRO A 136 2.50 14.16 10.98
CA PRO A 136 2.18 13.05 10.08
C PRO A 136 2.88 11.73 10.46
N LYS A 137 4.13 11.79 10.94
CA LYS A 137 4.82 10.62 11.50
C LYS A 137 4.09 10.03 12.70
N THR A 138 3.42 10.85 13.52
CA THR A 138 2.60 10.36 14.64
C THR A 138 1.26 9.79 14.18
N LEU A 139 0.65 10.28 13.10
CA LEU A 139 -0.58 9.70 12.55
C LEU A 139 -0.30 8.37 11.86
N SER A 140 0.71 8.32 10.98
CA SER A 140 1.15 7.09 10.33
C SER A 140 1.69 6.09 11.35
N ALA A 141 2.41 6.52 12.40
CA ALA A 141 2.82 5.64 13.49
C ALA A 141 1.65 5.10 14.32
N LYS A 142 0.58 5.89 14.56
CA LYS A 142 -0.62 5.38 15.26
C LYS A 142 -1.31 4.29 14.45
N ALA A 143 -1.47 4.48 13.13
CA ALA A 143 -1.97 3.44 12.24
C ALA A 143 -1.03 2.23 12.19
N ALA A 144 0.28 2.46 12.07
CA ALA A 144 1.29 1.39 12.07
C ALA A 144 1.25 0.58 13.36
N TYR A 145 1.04 1.22 14.52
CA TYR A 145 0.87 0.53 15.80
C TYR A 145 -0.35 -0.41 15.79
N ALA A 146 -1.50 0.07 15.33
CA ALA A 146 -2.71 -0.75 15.20
C ALA A 146 -2.48 -1.95 14.25
N VAL A 147 -1.90 -1.68 13.07
CA VAL A 147 -1.51 -2.71 12.09
C VAL A 147 -0.56 -3.74 12.71
N ASN A 148 0.47 -3.31 13.44
CA ASN A 148 1.46 -4.19 14.04
C ASN A 148 0.90 -5.03 15.17
N LYS A 149 -0.02 -4.49 15.97
CA LYS A 149 -0.70 -5.25 17.01
C LYS A 149 -1.59 -6.33 16.39
N PHE A 150 -2.44 -5.95 15.44
CA PHE A 150 -3.27 -6.88 14.67
C PHE A 150 -2.44 -7.93 13.90
N THR A 151 -1.26 -7.56 13.41
CA THR A 151 -0.33 -8.45 12.68
C THR A 151 -0.07 -9.75 13.42
N PHE A 152 0.33 -9.67 14.70
CA PHE A 152 0.73 -10.87 15.43
C PHE A 152 -0.47 -11.69 15.89
N ASP A 153 -1.61 -11.06 16.17
CA ASP A 153 -2.85 -11.77 16.47
C ASP A 153 -3.35 -12.54 15.24
N LEU A 154 -3.41 -11.88 14.07
CA LEU A 154 -3.77 -12.52 12.81
C LEU A 154 -2.79 -13.63 12.44
N TYR A 155 -1.48 -13.36 12.53
CA TYR A 155 -0.44 -14.34 12.23
C TYR A 155 -0.59 -15.60 13.07
N ARG A 156 -0.79 -15.48 14.39
CA ARG A 156 -0.99 -16.62 15.29
C ARG A 156 -2.22 -17.45 14.89
N GLN A 157 -3.34 -16.78 14.61
CA GLN A 157 -4.57 -17.49 14.24
C GLN A 157 -4.39 -18.24 12.91
N VAL A 158 -3.80 -17.60 11.90
CA VAL A 158 -3.54 -18.22 10.60
C VAL A 158 -2.48 -19.32 10.69
N ALA A 159 -1.44 -19.15 11.51
CA ALA A 159 -0.41 -20.16 11.74
C ALA A 159 -1.01 -21.42 12.38
N ALA A 160 -1.86 -21.26 13.40
CA ALA A 160 -2.58 -22.36 14.03
C ALA A 160 -3.47 -23.12 13.03
N GLU A 161 -4.16 -22.42 12.14
CA GLU A 161 -5.01 -23.03 11.10
C GLU A 161 -4.20 -23.73 9.99
N ARG A 162 -2.96 -23.31 9.72
CA ARG A 162 -2.13 -23.86 8.64
C ARG A 162 -1.13 -24.94 9.07
N GLY A 163 -0.93 -25.18 10.36
CA GLY A 163 -0.02 -26.20 10.89
C GLY A 163 1.44 -25.81 10.65
N HIS A 164 2.26 -26.68 10.04
CA HIS A 164 3.68 -26.39 9.68
C HIS A 164 3.88 -26.06 8.19
N ARG A 165 2.88 -25.47 7.53
CA ARG A 165 2.98 -25.02 6.13
C ARG A 165 3.56 -23.61 6.06
N ASN A 166 4.17 -23.29 4.92
CA ASN A 166 4.51 -21.90 4.58
C ASN A 166 3.29 -21.00 4.74
N LEU A 167 3.54 -19.81 5.25
CA LEU A 167 2.54 -18.79 5.49
C LEU A 167 3.16 -17.47 5.09
N PHE A 168 2.42 -16.68 4.33
CA PHE A 168 2.74 -15.31 3.99
C PHE A 168 1.45 -14.50 3.98
N ILE A 169 1.39 -13.40 4.71
CA ILE A 169 0.22 -12.52 4.80
C ILE A 169 0.67 -11.05 4.77
N SER A 170 -0.26 -10.15 4.41
CA SER A 170 -0.07 -8.71 4.55
C SER A 170 -1.10 -8.15 5.51
N PRO A 171 -0.76 -8.02 6.80
CA PRO A 171 -1.67 -7.47 7.79
C PRO A 171 -2.03 -6.01 7.52
N TYR A 172 -1.08 -5.22 6.99
CA TYR A 172 -1.32 -3.84 6.53
C TYR A 172 -2.47 -3.77 5.52
N SER A 173 -2.43 -4.68 4.53
CA SER A 173 -3.42 -4.77 3.47
C SER A 173 -4.78 -5.20 4.04
N VAL A 174 -4.82 -6.26 4.85
CA VAL A 174 -6.04 -6.75 5.52
C VAL A 174 -6.66 -5.68 6.43
N THR A 175 -5.84 -4.96 7.22
CA THR A 175 -6.30 -3.89 8.11
C THR A 175 -6.90 -2.74 7.32
N SER A 176 -6.26 -2.35 6.21
CA SER A 176 -6.75 -1.28 5.33
C SER A 176 -8.11 -1.65 4.72
N ALA A 177 -8.28 -2.90 4.30
CA ALA A 177 -9.53 -3.44 3.80
C ALA A 177 -10.63 -3.35 4.89
N LEU A 178 -10.37 -3.95 6.05
CA LEU A 178 -11.32 -4.01 7.14
C LEU A 178 -11.67 -2.63 7.71
N ALA A 179 -10.71 -1.69 7.70
CA ALA A 179 -10.96 -0.32 8.13
C ALA A 179 -11.90 0.42 7.16
N MET A 180 -11.92 0.09 5.86
CA MET A 180 -12.93 0.64 4.94
C MET A 180 -14.33 0.10 5.23
N THR A 181 -14.47 -1.16 5.64
CA THR A 181 -15.78 -1.69 6.09
C THR A 181 -16.19 -1.13 7.45
N TYR A 182 -15.22 -0.92 8.35
CA TYR A 182 -15.45 -0.31 9.66
C TYR A 182 -16.08 1.07 9.58
N ALA A 183 -15.76 1.88 8.55
CA ALA A 183 -16.36 3.20 8.34
C ALA A 183 -17.91 3.17 8.29
N GLY A 184 -18.46 2.05 7.84
CA GLY A 184 -19.90 1.83 7.78
C GLY A 184 -20.48 0.96 8.89
N ALA A 185 -19.64 0.38 9.75
CA ALA A 185 -20.07 -0.48 10.85
C ALA A 185 -20.75 0.34 11.95
N ARG A 186 -21.77 -0.20 12.61
CA ARG A 186 -22.43 0.41 13.76
C ARG A 186 -22.62 -0.60 14.90
N GLY A 187 -22.92 -0.08 16.09
CA GLY A 187 -23.33 -0.87 17.24
C GLY A 187 -22.30 -1.95 17.64
N ILE A 188 -22.76 -3.19 17.81
CA ILE A 188 -21.91 -4.31 18.23
C ILE A 188 -20.84 -4.63 17.16
N THR A 189 -21.19 -4.49 15.89
CA THR A 189 -20.27 -4.77 14.77
C THR A 189 -19.09 -3.80 14.77
N GLU A 190 -19.37 -2.52 14.97
CA GLU A 190 -18.34 -1.49 15.13
C GLU A 190 -17.41 -1.79 16.32
N GLN A 191 -17.97 -2.05 17.50
CA GLN A 191 -17.20 -2.33 18.72
C GLN A 191 -16.29 -3.56 18.60
N GLN A 192 -16.81 -4.63 17.98
CA GLN A 192 -16.03 -5.85 17.76
C GLN A 192 -14.87 -5.61 16.79
N MET A 193 -15.12 -4.91 15.68
CA MET A 193 -14.10 -4.57 14.70
C MET A 193 -13.03 -3.66 15.30
N GLU A 194 -13.42 -2.61 16.03
CA GLU A 194 -12.51 -1.70 16.72
C GLU A 194 -11.55 -2.46 17.64
N LYS A 195 -12.09 -3.38 18.44
CA LYS A 195 -11.31 -4.19 19.38
C LYS A 195 -10.33 -5.14 18.67
N VAL A 196 -10.81 -5.91 17.70
CA VAL A 196 -9.98 -6.92 17.01
C VAL A 196 -8.86 -6.27 16.20
N LEU A 197 -9.16 -5.17 15.53
CA LEU A 197 -8.19 -4.47 14.67
C LEU A 197 -7.36 -3.44 15.44
N SER A 198 -7.63 -3.27 16.74
CA SER A 198 -7.00 -2.26 17.59
C SER A 198 -7.09 -0.84 17.01
N LEU A 199 -8.27 -0.48 16.48
CA LEU A 199 -8.49 0.81 15.84
C LEU A 199 -8.63 1.92 16.89
N SER A 200 -8.13 3.10 16.55
CA SER A 200 -8.39 4.34 17.29
C SER A 200 -9.61 5.07 16.70
N PRO A 201 -10.27 5.98 17.44
CA PRO A 201 -11.35 6.81 16.88
C PRO A 201 -10.98 7.53 15.57
N ASP A 202 -9.74 8.04 15.46
CA ASP A 202 -9.23 8.72 14.26
C ASP A 202 -8.61 7.77 13.20
N ILE A 203 -8.98 6.48 13.20
CA ILE A 203 -8.29 5.46 12.40
C ILE A 203 -8.28 5.79 10.91
N HIS A 204 -9.37 6.31 10.34
CA HIS A 204 -9.43 6.61 8.91
C HIS A 204 -8.38 7.67 8.53
N LYS A 205 -8.29 8.75 9.30
CA LYS A 205 -7.25 9.78 9.13
C LYS A 205 -5.85 9.21 9.29
N ASN A 206 -5.62 8.38 10.32
CA ASN A 206 -4.32 7.77 10.59
C ASN A 206 -3.91 6.80 9.45
N MET A 207 -4.86 5.99 8.97
CA MET A 207 -4.64 5.08 7.86
C MET A 207 -4.39 5.84 6.56
N GLY A 208 -5.12 6.92 6.30
CA GLY A 208 -4.86 7.77 5.14
C GLY A 208 -3.46 8.39 5.17
N ALA A 209 -2.98 8.82 6.34
CA ALA A 209 -1.60 9.27 6.49
C ALA A 209 -0.60 8.14 6.18
N LEU A 210 -0.81 6.93 6.74
CA LEU A 210 0.06 5.77 6.51
C LEU A 210 0.08 5.34 5.03
N ILE A 211 -1.09 5.21 4.41
CA ILE A 211 -1.26 4.83 3.01
C ILE A 211 -0.58 5.85 2.10
N ASN A 212 -0.80 7.14 2.34
CA ASN A 212 -0.17 8.19 1.54
C ASN A 212 1.35 8.21 1.70
N GLU A 213 1.87 7.99 2.91
CA GLU A 213 3.31 7.94 3.14
C GLU A 213 3.97 6.76 2.40
N ILE A 214 3.37 5.56 2.48
CA ILE A 214 3.85 4.36 1.77
C ILE A 214 3.74 4.54 0.25
N ASN A 215 2.63 5.07 -0.25
CA ASN A 215 2.42 5.27 -1.69
C ASN A 215 3.27 6.41 -2.26
N SER A 216 3.78 7.33 -1.42
CA SER A 216 4.66 8.42 -1.86
C SER A 216 6.10 7.98 -2.14
N VAL A 217 6.44 6.73 -1.77
CA VAL A 217 7.77 6.18 -2.01
C VAL A 217 8.06 6.15 -3.51
N PRO A 218 9.18 6.75 -3.96
CA PRO A 218 9.57 6.73 -5.37
C PRO A 218 9.66 5.31 -5.94
N GLN A 219 9.12 5.10 -7.14
CA GLN A 219 9.05 3.77 -7.78
C GLN A 219 10.43 3.14 -8.06
N ASP A 220 11.48 3.96 -8.18
CA ASP A 220 12.86 3.51 -8.34
C ASP A 220 13.50 3.02 -7.03
N ILE A 221 12.89 3.36 -5.88
CA ILE A 221 13.25 2.88 -4.54
C ILE A 221 12.44 1.61 -4.25
N ALA A 222 11.11 1.71 -4.29
CA ALA A 222 10.22 0.57 -4.08
C ALA A 222 8.88 0.81 -4.79
N GLN A 223 8.29 -0.27 -5.29
CA GLN A 223 6.93 -0.27 -5.81
C GLN A 223 6.04 -0.99 -4.81
N VAL A 224 5.27 -0.22 -4.05
CA VAL A 224 4.24 -0.73 -3.15
C VAL A 224 2.90 -0.36 -3.74
N HIS A 225 2.25 -1.31 -4.41
CA HIS A 225 0.93 -1.10 -4.98
C HIS A 225 -0.11 -1.74 -4.08
N THR A 226 -0.90 -0.91 -3.40
CA THR A 226 -2.05 -1.36 -2.63
C THR A 226 -3.32 -1.15 -3.47
N ALA A 227 -3.92 -2.24 -3.90
CA ALA A 227 -5.13 -2.29 -4.71
C ALA A 227 -6.36 -2.40 -3.80
N ASN A 228 -6.80 -1.26 -3.25
CA ASN A 228 -8.03 -1.16 -2.45
C ASN A 228 -9.21 -0.78 -3.34
N ALA A 229 -10.28 -1.57 -3.33
CA ALA A 229 -11.52 -1.22 -4.00
C ALA A 229 -12.74 -1.81 -3.31
N VAL A 230 -13.82 -1.03 -3.32
CA VAL A 230 -15.16 -1.44 -2.89
C VAL A 230 -16.04 -1.53 -4.13
N TRP A 231 -16.72 -2.66 -4.28
CA TRP A 231 -17.55 -3.00 -5.44
C TRP A 231 -18.99 -3.21 -5.00
N PRO A 232 -19.78 -2.13 -4.79
CA PRO A 232 -21.18 -2.26 -4.39
C PRO A 232 -22.03 -2.82 -5.53
N ALA A 233 -23.19 -3.40 -5.23
CA ALA A 233 -24.15 -3.75 -6.27
C ALA A 233 -24.71 -2.46 -6.92
N LYS A 234 -25.01 -2.52 -8.21
CA LYS A 234 -25.39 -1.34 -9.02
C LYS A 234 -26.61 -0.58 -8.47
N GLN A 235 -27.50 -1.26 -7.76
CA GLN A 235 -28.73 -0.69 -7.20
C GLN A 235 -28.56 -0.15 -5.78
N GLU A 236 -27.41 -0.37 -5.14
CA GLU A 236 -27.20 0.07 -3.75
C GLU A 236 -27.04 1.58 -3.65
N LYS A 237 -27.78 2.18 -2.73
CA LYS A 237 -27.65 3.59 -2.40
C LYS A 237 -26.55 3.74 -1.34
N ILE A 238 -25.32 4.01 -1.78
CA ILE A 238 -24.22 4.29 -0.86
C ILE A 238 -24.39 5.67 -0.22
N LEU A 239 -24.29 5.75 1.10
CA LEU A 239 -24.35 6.98 1.86
C LEU A 239 -23.16 7.90 1.49
N PRO A 240 -23.40 9.20 1.25
CA PRO A 240 -22.35 10.15 0.88
C PRO A 240 -21.19 10.20 1.87
N GLU A 241 -21.47 10.11 3.16
CA GLU A 241 -20.48 10.18 4.24
C GLU A 241 -19.51 8.99 4.20
N TYR A 242 -20.04 7.78 3.96
CA TYR A 242 -19.23 6.58 3.76
C TYR A 242 -18.38 6.70 2.49
N ALA A 243 -19.01 7.07 1.38
CA ALA A 243 -18.31 7.23 0.11
C ALA A 243 -17.21 8.31 0.19
N GLN A 244 -17.42 9.37 0.97
CA GLN A 244 -16.42 10.39 1.22
C GLN A 244 -15.27 9.84 2.06
N THR A 245 -15.55 9.16 3.17
CA THR A 245 -14.52 8.56 4.04
C THR A 245 -13.61 7.59 3.27
N VAL A 246 -14.20 6.70 2.46
CA VAL A 246 -13.44 5.72 1.65
C VAL A 246 -12.57 6.42 0.59
N ARG A 247 -13.10 7.47 -0.06
CA ARG A 247 -12.35 8.25 -1.05
C ARG A 247 -11.21 9.06 -0.44
N ASP A 248 -11.49 9.78 0.64
CA ASP A 248 -10.57 10.75 1.23
C ASP A 248 -9.38 10.09 1.93
N TYR A 249 -9.58 8.91 2.53
CA TYR A 249 -8.57 8.27 3.36
C TYR A 249 -7.96 7.00 2.77
N TYR A 250 -8.63 6.30 1.85
CA TYR A 250 -8.13 5.00 1.38
C TYR A 250 -7.74 4.99 -0.10
N ASN A 251 -7.98 6.09 -0.82
CA ASN A 251 -7.82 6.18 -2.28
C ASN A 251 -8.50 5.02 -3.02
N ALA A 252 -9.58 4.48 -2.44
CA ALA A 252 -10.24 3.29 -2.94
C ALA A 252 -11.35 3.66 -3.94
N GLY A 253 -11.41 2.92 -5.04
CA GLY A 253 -12.48 3.07 -6.01
C GLY A 253 -13.79 2.49 -5.47
N LEU A 254 -14.89 3.20 -5.70
CA LEU A 254 -16.26 2.72 -5.52
C LEU A 254 -16.86 2.48 -6.91
N THR A 255 -16.79 1.23 -7.39
CA THR A 255 -17.28 0.88 -8.74
C THR A 255 -18.48 -0.05 -8.64
N PRO A 256 -19.71 0.44 -8.90
CA PRO A 256 -20.88 -0.41 -8.81
C PRO A 256 -20.92 -1.50 -9.90
N LEU A 257 -21.21 -2.75 -9.51
CA LEU A 257 -21.27 -3.91 -10.40
C LEU A 257 -22.66 -4.58 -10.39
N ASN A 258 -23.05 -5.22 -11.50
CA ASN A 258 -24.36 -5.85 -11.61
C ASN A 258 -24.30 -7.36 -11.31
N TYR A 259 -24.26 -7.71 -10.03
CA TYR A 259 -24.23 -9.10 -9.57
C TYR A 259 -25.52 -9.87 -9.91
N ARG A 260 -26.69 -9.23 -9.75
CA ARG A 260 -28.01 -9.86 -9.96
C ARG A 260 -28.22 -10.37 -11.39
N ALA A 261 -27.75 -9.62 -12.39
CA ALA A 261 -27.86 -10.03 -13.79
C ALA A 261 -26.71 -10.94 -14.22
N ASN A 262 -25.47 -10.64 -13.82
CA ASN A 262 -24.29 -11.36 -14.32
C ASN A 262 -23.12 -11.37 -13.32
N PRO A 263 -23.14 -12.26 -12.31
CA PRO A 263 -22.10 -12.33 -11.29
C PRO A 263 -20.74 -12.74 -11.86
N GLU A 264 -20.70 -13.58 -12.90
CA GLU A 264 -19.45 -13.96 -13.57
C GLU A 264 -18.79 -12.79 -14.31
N SER A 265 -19.58 -11.89 -14.91
CA SER A 265 -19.02 -10.67 -15.49
C SER A 265 -18.44 -9.75 -14.40
N ALA A 266 -19.09 -9.64 -13.24
CA ALA A 266 -18.57 -8.87 -12.12
C ALA A 266 -17.25 -9.47 -11.61
N ARG A 267 -17.19 -10.80 -11.43
CA ARG A 267 -15.98 -11.53 -11.06
C ARG A 267 -14.81 -11.24 -12.00
N LYS A 268 -15.04 -11.33 -13.32
CA LYS A 268 -14.01 -11.05 -14.34
C LYS A 268 -13.53 -9.60 -14.30
N THR A 269 -14.44 -8.65 -14.07
CA THR A 269 -14.08 -7.23 -13.92
C THR A 269 -13.17 -7.02 -12.72
N ILE A 270 -13.53 -7.58 -11.56
CA ILE A 270 -12.74 -7.47 -10.34
C ILE A 270 -11.37 -8.13 -10.52
N ASN A 271 -11.33 -9.37 -11.04
CA ASN A 271 -10.07 -10.09 -11.25
C ASN A 271 -9.15 -9.35 -12.23
N LYS A 272 -9.68 -8.81 -13.34
CA LYS A 272 -8.90 -8.03 -14.29
C LYS A 272 -8.35 -6.74 -13.68
N TRP A 273 -9.13 -6.09 -12.81
CA TRP A 273 -8.67 -4.91 -12.11
C TRP A 273 -7.53 -5.26 -11.14
N VAL A 274 -7.70 -6.28 -10.29
CA VAL A 274 -6.65 -6.72 -9.34
C VAL A 274 -5.39 -7.20 -10.08
N GLU A 275 -5.54 -7.96 -11.16
CA GLU A 275 -4.42 -8.40 -11.99
C GLU A 275 -3.63 -7.20 -12.54
N LYS A 276 -4.31 -6.15 -13.00
CA LYS A 276 -3.66 -4.92 -13.46
C LYS A 276 -2.93 -4.20 -12.32
N GLN A 277 -3.54 -4.07 -11.15
CA GLN A 277 -2.92 -3.36 -10.02
C GLN A 277 -1.70 -4.09 -9.44
N THR A 278 -1.63 -5.40 -9.64
CA THR A 278 -0.58 -6.28 -9.06
C THR A 278 0.43 -6.73 -10.11
N GLN A 279 0.56 -5.99 -11.21
CA GLN A 279 1.49 -6.30 -12.32
C GLN A 279 1.37 -7.73 -12.82
N GLN A 280 0.14 -8.23 -12.88
CA GLN A 280 -0.24 -9.58 -13.31
C GLN A 280 0.20 -10.72 -12.39
N ARG A 281 0.55 -10.44 -11.14
CA ARG A 281 1.03 -11.44 -10.18
C ARG A 281 -0.08 -12.06 -9.37
N ILE A 282 -1.10 -11.27 -9.02
CA ILE A 282 -2.29 -11.76 -8.34
C ILE A 282 -3.40 -11.91 -9.39
N LYS A 283 -3.54 -13.14 -9.86
CA LYS A 283 -4.61 -13.54 -10.79
C LYS A 283 -5.72 -14.26 -10.05
N ASP A 284 -6.92 -14.12 -10.61
CA ASP A 284 -8.13 -14.79 -10.14
C ASP A 284 -8.33 -14.71 -8.62
N ILE A 285 -8.23 -13.50 -8.06
CA ILE A 285 -8.44 -13.26 -6.63
C ILE A 285 -9.82 -13.74 -6.17
N ILE A 286 -10.83 -13.66 -7.05
CA ILE A 286 -12.15 -14.22 -6.82
C ILE A 286 -12.32 -15.45 -7.73
N GLY A 287 -12.47 -16.60 -7.10
CA GLY A 287 -12.72 -17.89 -7.76
C GLY A 287 -14.12 -17.98 -8.39
N PRO A 288 -14.33 -18.87 -9.38
CA PRO A 288 -15.64 -19.15 -9.95
C PRO A 288 -16.65 -19.55 -8.86
N GLY A 289 -17.89 -19.07 -8.96
CA GLY A 289 -18.96 -19.42 -8.03
C GLY A 289 -18.91 -18.71 -6.66
N VAL A 290 -17.89 -17.89 -6.38
CA VAL A 290 -17.81 -17.09 -5.14
C VAL A 290 -18.82 -15.95 -5.14
N LEU A 291 -19.08 -15.35 -6.31
CA LEU A 291 -20.08 -14.29 -6.46
C LEU A 291 -21.42 -14.88 -6.89
N SER A 292 -22.50 -14.41 -6.28
CA SER A 292 -23.87 -14.85 -6.55
C SER A 292 -24.76 -13.68 -6.94
N LYS A 293 -26.03 -13.94 -7.26
CA LYS A 293 -26.99 -12.87 -7.61
C LYS A 293 -27.38 -12.02 -6.40
N GLU A 294 -27.15 -12.56 -5.20
CA GLU A 294 -27.42 -11.98 -3.89
C GLU A 294 -26.22 -11.20 -3.35
N THR A 295 -25.09 -11.15 -4.07
CA THR A 295 -23.94 -10.34 -3.67
C THR A 295 -24.29 -8.85 -3.69
N LEU A 296 -24.19 -8.21 -2.52
CA LEU A 296 -24.50 -6.79 -2.33
C LEU A 296 -23.26 -5.89 -2.36
N MET A 297 -22.12 -6.42 -1.91
CA MET A 297 -20.86 -5.69 -1.90
C MET A 297 -19.69 -6.67 -1.91
N VAL A 298 -18.63 -6.32 -2.64
CA VAL A 298 -17.34 -7.01 -2.57
C VAL A 298 -16.29 -5.99 -2.17
N LEU A 299 -15.41 -6.38 -1.26
CA LEU A 299 -14.20 -5.63 -0.95
C LEU A 299 -13.01 -6.41 -1.49
N THR A 300 -12.19 -5.77 -2.30
CA THR A 300 -10.90 -6.34 -2.69
C THR A 300 -9.76 -5.52 -2.17
N ASN A 301 -8.79 -6.25 -1.65
CA ASN A 301 -7.54 -5.71 -1.22
C ASN A 301 -6.43 -6.66 -1.70
N ALA A 302 -5.48 -6.10 -2.44
CA ALA A 302 -4.29 -6.83 -2.87
C ALA A 302 -3.09 -5.91 -2.73
N VAL A 303 -1.97 -6.45 -2.26
CA VAL A 303 -0.73 -5.68 -2.14
C VAL A 303 0.36 -6.36 -2.96
N TYR A 304 1.09 -5.54 -3.71
CA TYR A 304 2.25 -5.94 -4.47
C TYR A 304 3.45 -5.14 -3.98
N PHE A 305 4.56 -5.82 -3.71
CA PHE A 305 5.79 -5.21 -3.25
C PHE A 305 6.95 -5.65 -4.11
N LYS A 306 7.66 -4.67 -4.66
CA LYS A 306 8.89 -4.88 -5.40
C LYS A 306 9.94 -3.87 -5.00
N SER A 307 11.13 -4.33 -4.64
CA SER A 307 12.29 -3.48 -4.39
C SER A 307 13.58 -4.30 -4.45
N SER A 308 14.64 -3.69 -4.98
CA SER A 308 15.98 -4.28 -4.97
C SER A 308 16.58 -4.24 -3.56
N TRP A 309 17.46 -5.17 -3.22
CA TRP A 309 18.28 -5.05 -2.02
C TRP A 309 19.14 -3.78 -2.08
N LEU A 310 19.48 -3.20 -0.93
CA LEU A 310 20.50 -2.16 -0.88
C LEU A 310 21.86 -2.70 -1.34
N GLU A 311 22.16 -3.93 -0.91
CA GLU A 311 23.32 -4.72 -1.31
C GLU A 311 22.84 -6.07 -1.86
N GLU A 312 22.90 -6.22 -3.18
CA GLU A 312 22.45 -7.42 -3.90
C GLU A 312 23.35 -8.63 -3.66
N PHE A 313 22.77 -9.82 -3.75
CA PHE A 313 23.52 -11.05 -3.82
C PHE A 313 24.05 -11.23 -5.25
N GLN A 314 25.23 -11.82 -5.39
CA GLN A 314 25.76 -12.17 -6.71
C GLN A 314 25.24 -13.56 -7.11
N SER A 315 24.55 -13.65 -8.25
CA SER A 315 23.99 -14.92 -8.75
C SER A 315 25.04 -16.03 -8.90
N VAL A 316 26.29 -15.67 -9.18
CA VAL A 316 27.43 -16.60 -9.27
C VAL A 316 27.69 -17.34 -7.94
N ASN A 317 27.30 -16.73 -6.81
CA ASN A 317 27.48 -17.29 -5.48
C ASN A 317 26.28 -18.15 -5.06
N THR A 318 25.15 -18.10 -5.77
CA THR A 318 23.97 -18.91 -5.45
C THR A 318 24.24 -20.37 -5.77
N VAL A 319 24.22 -21.22 -4.74
CA VAL A 319 24.51 -22.65 -4.89
C VAL A 319 23.51 -23.51 -4.14
N PRO A 320 23.23 -24.75 -4.59
CA PRO A 320 22.41 -25.69 -3.83
C PRO A 320 23.01 -26.00 -2.45
N ARG A 321 22.27 -25.78 -1.36
CA ARG A 321 22.66 -26.14 0.01
C ARG A 321 21.53 -26.87 0.74
N PRO A 322 21.83 -27.67 1.78
CA PRO A 322 20.81 -28.29 2.61
C PRO A 322 19.95 -27.25 3.35
N PHE A 323 18.64 -27.47 3.35
CA PHE A 323 17.67 -26.82 4.21
C PHE A 323 16.99 -27.90 5.06
N TRP A 324 17.14 -27.81 6.37
CA TRP A 324 16.69 -28.78 7.36
C TRP A 324 15.23 -28.52 7.73
N ILE A 325 14.31 -29.31 7.18
CA ILE A 325 12.88 -29.24 7.52
C ILE A 325 12.56 -29.98 8.83
N SER A 326 13.45 -30.87 9.26
CA SER A 326 13.51 -31.46 10.61
C SER A 326 14.98 -31.78 10.95
N PRO A 327 15.30 -32.15 12.20
CA PRO A 327 16.69 -32.50 12.56
C PRO A 327 17.29 -33.64 11.72
N GLU A 328 16.46 -34.55 11.19
CA GLU A 328 16.87 -35.72 10.42
C GLU A 328 16.65 -35.56 8.90
N ARG A 329 15.88 -34.56 8.46
CA ARG A 329 15.47 -34.42 7.07
C ARG A 329 15.85 -33.06 6.52
N SER A 330 16.66 -33.07 5.47
CA SER A 330 16.97 -31.89 4.67
C SER A 330 16.60 -32.05 3.20
N VAL A 331 16.39 -30.93 2.52
CA VAL A 331 16.20 -30.81 1.07
C VAL A 331 17.21 -29.82 0.53
N LYS A 332 17.68 -30.00 -0.71
CA LYS A 332 18.59 -29.02 -1.33
C LYS A 332 17.80 -27.86 -1.89
N VAL A 333 18.18 -26.64 -1.53
CA VAL A 333 17.59 -25.38 -2.02
C VAL A 333 18.67 -24.50 -2.60
N LEU A 334 18.34 -23.68 -3.60
CA LEU A 334 19.27 -22.64 -4.05
C LEU A 334 19.44 -21.62 -2.93
N THR A 335 20.66 -21.46 -2.43
CA THR A 335 20.98 -20.55 -1.33
C THR A 335 21.91 -19.47 -1.83
N MET A 336 21.41 -18.24 -1.83
CA MET A 336 22.16 -17.03 -2.12
C MET A 336 23.15 -16.79 -0.98
N ASN A 337 24.32 -16.23 -1.29
CA ASN A 337 25.24 -15.80 -0.24
C ASN A 337 26.02 -14.54 -0.61
N ARG A 338 26.31 -13.76 0.43
CA ARG A 338 27.17 -12.58 0.39
C ARG A 338 27.75 -12.33 1.78
N THR A 339 28.85 -11.59 1.85
CA THR A 339 29.33 -10.99 3.10
C THR A 339 28.91 -9.52 3.09
N GLY A 340 28.22 -9.08 4.13
CA GLY A 340 27.94 -7.66 4.37
C GLY A 340 28.85 -7.14 5.46
N GLU A 341 29.41 -5.93 5.28
CA GLU A 341 30.33 -5.33 6.25
C GLU A 341 29.61 -4.64 7.41
N GLN A 342 28.39 -4.15 7.19
CA GLN A 342 27.56 -3.42 8.15
C GLN A 342 26.12 -3.92 8.10
N VAL A 343 25.91 -5.12 8.64
CA VAL A 343 24.58 -5.75 8.73
C VAL A 343 24.10 -5.62 10.16
N ASP A 344 22.94 -5.01 10.36
CA ASP A 344 22.29 -5.01 11.67
C ASP A 344 21.91 -6.44 12.04
N TYR A 345 22.54 -6.93 13.12
CA TYR A 345 22.43 -8.31 13.57
C TYR A 345 22.34 -8.37 15.09
N ALA A 346 21.54 -9.32 15.59
CA ALA A 346 21.53 -9.70 17.00
C ALA A 346 21.49 -11.23 17.13
N LYS A 347 22.28 -11.74 18.07
CA LYS A 347 22.11 -13.09 18.62
C LYS A 347 21.38 -13.01 19.94
N LEU A 348 20.21 -13.62 20.00
CA LEU A 348 19.35 -13.68 21.18
C LEU A 348 19.48 -15.05 21.85
N SER A 349 18.76 -15.28 22.96
CA SER A 349 18.72 -16.58 23.63
C SER A 349 18.18 -17.70 22.73
N ASP A 350 17.10 -17.41 22.00
CA ASP A 350 16.31 -18.42 21.28
C ASP A 350 16.23 -18.17 19.77
N ALA A 351 16.92 -17.14 19.26
CA ALA A 351 16.93 -16.79 17.84
C ALA A 351 18.15 -15.96 17.44
N GLU A 352 18.43 -15.94 16.15
CA GLU A 352 19.29 -14.96 15.49
C GLU A 352 18.42 -14.08 14.59
N ILE A 353 18.69 -12.78 14.56
CA ILE A 353 17.94 -11.83 13.74
C ILE A 353 18.93 -10.99 12.96
N LEU A 354 18.63 -10.77 11.68
CA LEU A 354 19.30 -9.77 10.88
C LEU A 354 18.30 -8.91 10.10
N GLU A 355 18.74 -7.73 9.71
CA GLU A 355 18.01 -6.82 8.83
C GLU A 355 18.72 -6.70 7.47
N LEU A 356 17.97 -6.95 6.40
CA LEU A 356 18.40 -6.72 5.02
C LEU A 356 17.66 -5.49 4.47
N PRO A 357 18.29 -4.30 4.43
CA PRO A 357 17.66 -3.13 3.87
C PRO A 357 17.45 -3.29 2.36
N TYR A 358 16.32 -2.80 1.87
CA TYR A 358 16.11 -2.57 0.45
C TYR A 358 16.72 -1.24 0.01
N LYS A 359 16.80 -1.04 -1.30
CA LYS A 359 17.27 0.19 -1.92
C LYS A 359 16.59 1.40 -1.28
N GLY A 360 17.38 2.42 -0.97
CA GLY A 360 16.94 3.66 -0.31
C GLY A 360 16.61 3.52 1.18
N GLY A 361 16.71 2.34 1.80
CA GLY A 361 16.56 2.12 3.24
C GLY A 361 15.15 2.35 3.79
N ARG A 362 14.17 2.69 2.94
CA ARG A 362 12.77 2.92 3.33
C ARG A 362 12.10 1.64 3.83
N PHE A 363 12.43 0.51 3.22
CA PHE A 363 11.94 -0.80 3.63
C PHE A 363 13.12 -1.71 3.97
N SER A 364 12.86 -2.71 4.79
CA SER A 364 13.80 -3.81 5.04
C SER A 364 13.09 -5.14 5.21
N MET A 365 13.84 -6.23 5.00
CA MET A 365 13.45 -7.57 5.40
C MET A 365 14.18 -7.94 6.69
N LEU A 366 13.44 -8.18 7.77
CA LEU A 366 13.97 -8.88 8.94
C LEU A 366 13.88 -10.39 8.70
N VAL A 367 14.95 -11.11 9.01
CA VAL A 367 14.97 -12.58 9.00
C VAL A 367 15.23 -13.06 10.42
N LEU A 368 14.23 -13.73 11.00
CA LEU A 368 14.28 -14.25 12.35
C LEU A 368 14.43 -15.78 12.28
N LEU A 369 15.58 -16.26 12.70
CA LEU A 369 16.00 -17.63 12.61
C LEU A 369 16.05 -18.24 14.01
N PRO A 370 15.16 -19.18 14.38
CA PRO A 370 15.21 -19.85 15.69
C PRO A 370 16.59 -20.44 15.97
N ASP A 371 17.06 -20.42 17.21
CA ASP A 371 18.31 -21.09 17.60
C ASP A 371 18.24 -22.59 17.26
N LYS A 372 19.38 -23.25 17.07
CA LYS A 372 19.42 -24.69 16.74
C LYS A 372 18.77 -25.58 17.80
N LYS A 373 18.65 -25.10 19.04
CA LYS A 373 18.00 -25.82 20.15
C LYS A 373 16.52 -25.46 20.31
N SER A 374 15.99 -24.55 19.50
CA SER A 374 14.63 -24.04 19.57
C SER A 374 13.86 -24.35 18.28
N ASP A 375 12.54 -24.44 18.40
CA ASP A 375 11.65 -24.61 17.25
C ASP A 375 11.05 -23.25 16.80
N ILE A 376 10.46 -23.23 15.61
CA ILE A 376 9.87 -22.00 15.07
C ILE A 376 8.65 -21.59 15.89
N GLU A 377 7.91 -22.55 16.43
CA GLU A 377 6.71 -22.36 17.24
C GLU A 377 7.00 -21.58 18.54
N THR A 378 8.17 -21.81 19.16
CA THR A 378 8.63 -21.06 20.33
C THR A 378 8.87 -19.60 19.97
N LEU A 379 9.50 -19.34 18.82
CA LEU A 379 9.68 -18.00 18.30
C LEU A 379 8.34 -17.33 17.96
N GLU A 380 7.40 -18.06 17.33
CA GLU A 380 6.07 -17.57 16.99
C GLU A 380 5.25 -17.16 18.23
N LYS A 381 5.36 -17.91 19.33
CA LYS A 381 4.71 -17.57 20.61
C LYS A 381 5.27 -16.29 21.23
N ALA A 382 6.55 -16.01 21.02
CA ALA A 382 7.21 -14.81 21.53
C ALA A 382 6.94 -13.56 20.67
N LEU A 383 6.36 -13.70 19.47
CA LEU A 383 6.11 -12.57 18.58
C LEU A 383 5.06 -11.60 19.14
N SER A 384 5.48 -10.36 19.40
CA SER A 384 4.61 -9.22 19.65
C SER A 384 5.25 -7.94 19.10
N ALA A 385 4.48 -6.86 18.99
CA ALA A 385 5.00 -5.57 18.53
C ALA A 385 6.09 -5.04 19.48
N GLU A 386 5.88 -5.21 20.79
CA GLU A 386 6.83 -4.83 21.84
C GLU A 386 8.09 -5.68 21.78
N GLN A 387 7.94 -7.00 21.60
CA GLN A 387 9.08 -7.91 21.56
C GLN A 387 9.91 -7.72 20.30
N LEU A 388 9.26 -7.54 19.14
CA LEU A 388 9.94 -7.22 17.89
C LEU A 388 10.71 -5.89 18.01
N SER A 389 10.10 -4.86 18.60
CA SER A 389 10.78 -3.57 18.82
C SER A 389 12.02 -3.71 19.71
N LYS A 390 11.95 -4.53 20.78
CA LYS A 390 13.12 -4.83 21.63
C LYS A 390 14.21 -5.55 20.85
N TRP A 391 13.85 -6.52 20.01
CA TRP A 391 14.82 -7.23 19.18
C TRP A 391 15.50 -6.31 18.18
N ILE A 392 14.75 -5.45 17.50
CA ILE A 392 15.31 -4.46 16.58
C ILE A 392 16.29 -3.54 17.31
N ALA A 393 15.91 -3.02 18.48
CA ALA A 393 16.76 -2.14 19.27
C ALA A 393 18.03 -2.81 19.81
N ALA A 394 18.06 -4.14 19.88
CA ALA A 394 19.23 -4.92 20.30
C ALA A 394 20.18 -5.25 19.14
N MET A 395 19.79 -5.01 17.88
CA MET A 395 20.67 -5.24 16.74
C MET A 395 21.78 -4.20 16.70
N THR A 396 22.97 -4.64 16.32
CA THR A 396 24.12 -3.75 16.08
C THR A 396 24.75 -4.05 14.73
N PRO A 397 25.32 -3.05 14.04
CA PRO A 397 26.01 -3.26 12.78
C PRO A 397 27.22 -4.18 12.97
N GLN A 398 27.27 -5.27 12.22
CA GLN A 398 28.34 -6.27 12.26
C GLN A 398 28.71 -6.77 10.87
N LYS A 399 29.90 -7.34 10.74
CA LYS A 399 30.32 -8.06 9.54
C LYS A 399 29.69 -9.45 9.54
N VAL A 400 28.81 -9.74 8.57
CA VAL A 400 28.00 -10.98 8.54
C VAL A 400 28.11 -11.69 7.19
N LYS A 401 28.47 -12.97 7.20
CA LYS A 401 28.32 -13.90 6.08
C LYS A 401 26.88 -14.43 6.07
N ILE A 402 26.10 -13.96 5.12
CA ILE A 402 24.66 -14.24 5.00
C ILE A 402 24.45 -15.38 4.02
N TYR A 403 23.67 -16.38 4.43
CA TYR A 403 23.14 -17.44 3.56
C TYR A 403 21.62 -17.45 3.66
N LEU A 404 20.95 -17.10 2.56
CA LEU A 404 19.49 -16.99 2.49
C LEU A 404 18.96 -17.81 1.31
N PRO A 405 17.97 -18.70 1.51
CA PRO A 405 17.33 -19.39 0.41
C PRO A 405 16.72 -18.41 -0.61
N LYS A 406 16.88 -18.72 -1.89
CA LYS A 406 16.06 -18.14 -2.96
C LYS A 406 14.73 -18.87 -2.96
N PHE A 407 13.62 -18.15 -2.84
CA PHE A 407 12.30 -18.79 -2.74
C PHE A 407 11.18 -17.95 -3.31
N LYS A 408 10.09 -18.65 -3.64
CA LYS A 408 8.85 -18.07 -4.10
C LYS A 408 7.69 -18.67 -3.30
N GLN A 409 6.76 -17.84 -2.85
CA GLN A 409 5.56 -18.29 -2.16
C GLN A 409 4.31 -17.58 -2.71
N GLU A 410 3.26 -18.37 -2.89
CA GLU A 410 1.92 -17.89 -3.22
C GLU A 410 0.95 -18.50 -2.20
N ASN A 411 0.15 -17.67 -1.55
CA ASN A 411 -0.81 -18.11 -0.55
C ASN A 411 -2.14 -17.38 -0.68
N ASP A 412 -3.20 -18.15 -0.50
CA ASP A 412 -4.59 -17.72 -0.53
C ASP A 412 -5.23 -18.03 0.82
N TYR A 413 -6.06 -17.11 1.31
CA TYR A 413 -6.77 -17.22 2.59
C TYR A 413 -8.20 -16.73 2.46
N GLU A 414 -9.10 -17.40 3.16
CA GLU A 414 -10.45 -16.92 3.45
C GLU A 414 -10.49 -16.56 4.95
N LEU A 415 -10.45 -15.26 5.25
CA LEU A 415 -10.18 -14.78 6.60
C LEU A 415 -11.45 -14.56 7.43
N ALA A 416 -12.66 -14.73 6.88
CA ALA A 416 -13.89 -14.44 7.60
C ALA A 416 -14.04 -15.29 8.89
N GLN A 417 -13.86 -16.61 8.80
CA GLN A 417 -13.93 -17.48 9.97
C GLN A 417 -12.77 -17.23 10.95
N THR A 418 -11.57 -16.99 10.42
CA THR A 418 -10.38 -16.64 11.21
C THR A 418 -10.66 -15.38 12.06
N LEU A 419 -11.18 -14.32 11.46
CA LEU A 419 -11.51 -13.05 12.13
C LEU A 419 -12.71 -13.16 13.06
N ALA A 420 -13.71 -13.97 12.72
CA ALA A 420 -14.82 -14.28 13.62
C ALA A 420 -14.30 -14.92 14.93
N LYS A 421 -13.39 -15.91 14.83
CA LYS A 421 -12.73 -16.53 16.01
C LYS A 421 -11.86 -15.55 16.79
N MET A 422 -11.28 -14.55 16.12
CA MET A 422 -10.52 -13.48 16.77
C MET A 422 -11.39 -12.50 17.56
N GLY A 423 -12.73 -12.54 17.40
CA GLY A 423 -13.66 -11.80 18.24
C GLY A 423 -14.55 -10.79 17.50
N MET A 424 -14.65 -10.88 16.18
CA MET A 424 -15.58 -10.06 15.38
C MET A 424 -16.61 -10.86 14.57
N PRO A 425 -17.35 -11.79 15.19
CA PRO A 425 -18.31 -12.65 14.48
C PRO A 425 -19.50 -11.89 13.89
N SER A 426 -19.93 -10.77 14.47
CA SER A 426 -21.16 -10.09 13.99
C SER A 426 -20.98 -9.53 12.58
N ALA A 427 -19.77 -9.08 12.23
CA ALA A 427 -19.45 -8.58 10.89
C ALA A 427 -19.69 -9.61 9.78
N PHE A 428 -19.71 -10.91 10.10
CA PHE A 428 -19.87 -12.00 9.15
C PHE A 428 -21.24 -12.71 9.25
N SER A 429 -22.15 -12.18 10.06
CA SER A 429 -23.47 -12.76 10.32
C SER A 429 -24.56 -11.98 9.61
N PRO A 430 -25.35 -12.60 8.72
CA PRO A 430 -26.49 -11.92 8.07
C PRO A 430 -27.51 -11.36 9.07
N GLU A 431 -27.68 -11.99 10.23
CA GLU A 431 -28.69 -11.58 11.22
C GLU A 431 -28.17 -10.57 12.25
N ALA A 432 -26.84 -10.41 12.37
CA ALA A 432 -26.24 -9.59 13.43
C ALA A 432 -25.31 -8.48 12.91
N ALA A 433 -24.92 -8.52 11.64
CA ALA A 433 -24.10 -7.47 11.05
C ALA A 433 -24.89 -6.16 11.00
N ASP A 434 -24.23 -5.08 11.36
CA ASP A 434 -24.77 -3.74 11.21
C ASP A 434 -23.74 -2.90 10.46
N PHE A 435 -23.95 -2.83 9.14
CA PHE A 435 -23.23 -1.94 8.24
C PHE A 435 -24.16 -0.86 7.68
N SER A 436 -25.17 -0.46 8.45
CA SER A 436 -26.12 0.59 8.06
C SER A 436 -25.46 1.94 7.79
N GLY A 437 -24.24 2.16 8.27
CA GLY A 437 -23.42 3.31 7.89
C GLY A 437 -22.98 3.32 6.41
N ILE A 438 -23.18 2.23 5.65
CA ILE A 438 -22.86 2.16 4.22
C ILE A 438 -24.06 2.53 3.35
N THR A 439 -25.24 1.96 3.59
CA THR A 439 -26.44 2.14 2.74
C THR A 439 -27.63 2.79 3.44
N GLY A 440 -27.58 2.90 4.76
CA GLY A 440 -28.72 3.26 5.60
C GLY A 440 -29.63 2.08 5.95
N LEU A 441 -29.29 0.86 5.55
CA LEU A 441 -30.05 -0.37 5.78
C LEU A 441 -29.21 -1.41 6.54
N ASP A 442 -29.88 -2.28 7.30
CA ASP A 442 -29.30 -3.36 8.09
C ASP A 442 -29.23 -4.70 7.31
N ASP A 443 -28.95 -4.63 6.01
CA ASP A 443 -28.98 -5.77 5.09
C ASP A 443 -27.61 -6.19 4.54
N LEU A 444 -26.55 -5.52 5.01
CA LEU A 444 -25.17 -5.79 4.61
C LEU A 444 -24.42 -6.58 5.69
N TYR A 445 -23.64 -7.56 5.24
CA TYR A 445 -22.68 -8.30 6.05
C TYR A 445 -21.46 -8.65 5.19
N ILE A 446 -20.33 -8.96 5.83
CA ILE A 446 -19.15 -9.45 5.15
C ILE A 446 -19.31 -10.96 4.94
N SER A 447 -19.54 -11.39 3.70
CA SER A 447 -19.69 -12.82 3.41
C SER A 447 -18.36 -13.57 3.47
N ASN A 448 -17.30 -12.98 2.92
CA ASN A 448 -15.95 -13.53 2.97
C ASN A 448 -14.90 -12.42 2.84
N ILE A 449 -13.66 -12.71 3.24
CA ILE A 449 -12.49 -11.87 3.03
C ILE A 449 -11.43 -12.73 2.36
N VAL A 450 -11.27 -12.54 1.05
CA VAL A 450 -10.25 -13.27 0.29
C VAL A 450 -8.96 -12.47 0.29
N HIS A 451 -7.91 -13.05 0.85
CA HIS A 451 -6.58 -12.47 0.93
C HIS A 451 -5.60 -13.33 0.15
N LYS A 452 -4.99 -12.75 -0.89
CA LYS A 452 -4.02 -13.43 -1.74
C LYS A 452 -2.69 -12.70 -1.69
N THR A 453 -1.62 -13.46 -1.53
CA THR A 453 -0.26 -12.91 -1.42
C THR A 453 0.72 -13.66 -2.28
N PHE A 454 1.71 -12.90 -2.74
CA PHE A 454 2.81 -13.37 -3.56
C PHE A 454 4.10 -12.75 -3.04
N ILE A 455 5.16 -13.57 -2.94
CA ILE A 455 6.52 -13.08 -2.74
C ILE A 455 7.50 -13.92 -3.54
N GLU A 456 8.49 -13.26 -4.13
CA GLU A 456 9.64 -13.88 -4.77
C GLU A 456 10.90 -13.20 -4.25
N VAL A 457 11.69 -13.93 -3.48
CA VAL A 457 12.98 -13.50 -2.93
C VAL A 457 14.08 -14.04 -3.82
N ALA A 458 14.85 -13.13 -4.42
CA ALA A 458 15.93 -13.41 -5.36
C ALA A 458 17.17 -12.57 -5.06
N GLU A 459 18.20 -12.73 -5.89
CA GLU A 459 19.51 -12.13 -5.69
C GLU A 459 19.49 -10.61 -5.75
N GLU A 460 18.65 -10.06 -6.62
CA GLU A 460 18.52 -8.62 -6.85
C GLU A 460 17.61 -7.95 -5.82
N GLY A 461 16.67 -8.68 -5.22
CA GLY A 461 15.66 -8.10 -4.33
C GLY A 461 14.45 -8.98 -4.09
N THR A 462 13.36 -8.32 -3.69
CA THR A 462 12.02 -8.90 -3.69
C THR A 462 11.27 -8.42 -4.94
N GLU A 463 10.85 -9.41 -5.72
CA GLU A 463 10.18 -9.39 -7.02
C GLU A 463 10.89 -8.69 -8.20
N ALA A 464 12.11 -9.16 -8.48
CA ALA A 464 12.84 -8.93 -9.74
C ALA A 464 12.29 -9.80 -10.89
N ALA A 465 12.47 -9.36 -12.15
CA ALA A 465 12.19 -10.15 -13.35
C ALA A 465 13.35 -10.04 -14.35
N ALA A 466 13.80 -11.20 -14.85
CA ALA A 466 14.83 -11.45 -15.87
C ALA A 466 16.30 -11.21 -15.48
N ALA A 467 17.06 -12.32 -15.45
CA ALA A 467 18.51 -12.37 -15.29
C ALA A 467 19.20 -12.25 -16.65
N THR A 468 20.12 -11.28 -16.80
CA THR A 468 21.20 -11.36 -17.79
C THR A 468 22.47 -11.72 -17.02
N ALA A 469 22.83 -13.00 -17.01
CA ALA A 469 24.05 -13.45 -16.35
C ALA A 469 25.27 -13.01 -17.17
N VAL A 470 26.02 -12.02 -16.68
CA VAL A 470 27.40 -11.77 -17.12
C VAL A 470 28.32 -12.55 -16.19
N ILE A 471 28.93 -13.61 -16.71
CA ILE A 471 29.91 -14.42 -15.98
C ILE A 471 31.24 -13.65 -15.97
N MET A 472 31.57 -13.03 -14.83
CA MET A 472 32.94 -12.59 -14.56
C MET A 472 33.60 -13.55 -13.57
N MET A 473 34.72 -14.16 -13.98
CA MET A 473 35.52 -15.00 -13.10
C MET A 473 36.49 -14.13 -12.29
N ARG A 474 36.43 -14.20 -10.96
CA ARG A 474 37.53 -13.71 -10.10
C ARG A 474 38.64 -14.76 -10.05
N THR A 475 39.89 -14.32 -10.19
CA THR A 475 41.10 -15.16 -10.23
C THR A 475 41.82 -15.25 -8.89
N SER A 476 41.25 -14.72 -7.80
CA SER A 476 41.86 -14.77 -6.47
C SER A 476 40.86 -15.17 -5.38
N MET A 477 41.31 -16.08 -4.51
CA MET A 477 40.61 -16.51 -3.30
C MET A 477 40.87 -15.47 -2.21
N PRO A 478 39.85 -14.83 -1.62
CA PRO A 478 40.05 -13.98 -0.44
C PRO A 478 40.62 -14.83 0.71
N ALA A 479 41.49 -14.23 1.52
CA ALA A 479 41.99 -14.85 2.75
C ALA A 479 40.81 -15.27 3.66
N PRO A 480 40.97 -16.31 4.50
CA PRO A 480 39.94 -16.69 5.47
C PRO A 480 39.60 -15.51 6.37
N ASP A 481 38.35 -15.07 6.25
CA ASP A 481 37.77 -13.92 6.93
C ASP A 481 37.23 -14.40 8.27
N ASP A 482 38.13 -14.63 9.24
CA ASP A 482 37.86 -15.32 10.52
C ASP A 482 37.00 -14.50 11.50
N ASP A 483 36.83 -13.19 11.26
CA ASP A 483 36.13 -12.27 12.18
C ASP A 483 34.64 -12.08 11.86
N ALA A 484 34.12 -12.67 10.78
CA ALA A 484 32.73 -12.46 10.34
C ALA A 484 31.75 -13.44 11.01
N VAL A 485 30.65 -12.92 11.55
CA VAL A 485 29.52 -13.73 12.05
C VAL A 485 28.88 -14.48 10.88
N VAL A 486 28.43 -15.71 11.10
CA VAL A 486 27.82 -16.55 10.06
C VAL A 486 26.33 -16.72 10.34
N PHE A 487 25.48 -16.09 9.52
CA PHE A 487 24.03 -16.28 9.56
C PHE A 487 23.58 -17.23 8.45
N ARG A 488 23.04 -18.39 8.82
CA ARG A 488 22.56 -19.41 7.86
C ARG A 488 21.08 -19.70 8.06
N ALA A 489 20.23 -19.17 7.18
CA ALA A 489 18.80 -19.50 7.12
C ALA A 489 18.58 -20.88 6.47
N GLU A 490 19.17 -21.92 7.07
CA GLU A 490 19.17 -23.30 6.59
C GLU A 490 18.13 -24.19 7.29
N ARG A 491 17.17 -23.58 8.00
CA ARG A 491 16.10 -24.23 8.77
C ARG A 491 14.89 -23.29 8.83
N PRO A 492 13.69 -23.74 9.23
CA PRO A 492 12.51 -22.90 9.31
C PRO A 492 12.77 -21.53 9.94
N PHE A 493 12.37 -20.46 9.25
CA PHE A 493 12.56 -19.09 9.71
C PHE A 493 11.34 -18.22 9.43
N ILE A 494 11.21 -17.14 10.19
CA ILE A 494 10.19 -16.10 10.02
C ILE A 494 10.84 -14.93 9.28
N TYR A 495 10.11 -14.28 8.39
CA TYR A 495 10.57 -13.08 7.72
C TYR A 495 9.49 -12.01 7.75
N ILE A 496 9.91 -10.75 7.91
CA ILE A 496 9.03 -9.58 8.05
C ILE A 496 9.53 -8.52 7.08
N ILE A 497 8.65 -7.98 6.23
CA ILE A 497 8.94 -6.79 5.42
C ILE A 497 8.27 -5.61 6.11
N ARG A 498 9.07 -4.62 6.50
CA ARG A 498 8.63 -3.43 7.24
C ARG A 498 9.01 -2.14 6.53
N ASP A 499 8.21 -1.11 6.78
CA ASP A 499 8.56 0.28 6.51
C ASP A 499 9.37 0.84 7.68
N ASN A 500 10.61 1.23 7.42
CA ASN A 500 11.53 1.72 8.44
C ASN A 500 11.18 3.11 8.95
N THR A 501 10.43 3.90 8.19
CA THR A 501 10.05 5.26 8.64
C THR A 501 8.81 5.24 9.52
N THR A 502 7.79 4.45 9.16
CA THR A 502 6.52 4.38 9.91
C THR A 502 6.52 3.29 10.95
N GLY A 503 7.38 2.28 10.80
CA GLY A 503 7.40 1.06 11.60
C GLY A 503 6.32 0.05 11.19
N ALA A 504 5.52 0.32 10.16
CA ALA A 504 4.44 -0.58 9.74
C ALA A 504 4.99 -1.89 9.18
N ILE A 505 4.43 -3.01 9.63
CA ILE A 505 4.67 -4.33 9.06
C ILE A 505 3.80 -4.47 7.81
N ILE A 506 4.44 -4.46 6.64
CA ILE A 506 3.75 -4.61 5.37
C ILE A 506 3.45 -6.09 5.13
N PHE A 507 4.41 -6.97 5.41
CA PHE A 507 4.23 -8.41 5.30
C PHE A 507 4.92 -9.17 6.43
N ILE A 508 4.35 -10.33 6.75
CA ILE A 508 4.97 -11.33 7.61
C ILE A 508 4.75 -12.72 7.01
N GLY A 509 5.75 -13.57 7.12
CA GLY A 509 5.65 -14.96 6.72
C GLY A 509 6.65 -15.86 7.39
N ARG A 510 6.55 -17.16 7.09
CA ARG A 510 7.53 -18.17 7.46
C ARG A 510 7.84 -19.08 6.29
N TYR A 511 9.11 -19.44 6.20
CA TYR A 511 9.62 -20.39 5.23
C TYR A 511 9.98 -21.67 5.97
N THR A 512 9.13 -22.68 5.87
CA THR A 512 9.21 -23.96 6.59
C THR A 512 9.40 -25.15 5.64
N ARG A 513 8.88 -25.04 4.40
CA ARG A 513 8.89 -26.09 3.39
C ARG A 513 9.34 -25.50 2.05
N PRO A 514 10.57 -25.78 1.61
CA PRO A 514 11.12 -25.27 0.36
C PRO A 514 10.39 -25.66 -0.91
#